data_AF-A0A1Z9F0S5-F1
#
_entry.id   AF-A0A1Z9F0S5-F1
#
_cell.length_a   1.000
_cell.length_b   1.000
_cell.length_c   1.000
_cell.angle_alpha   90.00
_cell.angle_beta   90.00
_cell.angle_gamma   90.00
#
_symmetry.space_group_name_H-M   'P 1'
#
loop_
_entity.id
_entity.type
_entity.pdbx_description
1 polymer ?
#
loop_
_entity_poly.entity_id
_entity_poly.type
_entity_poly.pdbx_seq_one_letter_code
_entity_poly.pdbx_strand_id
1 'polypeptide(L)'
;MPTWPSGSKASTSNVDSPTDSITSARADIQQNISNVNDIIDTFNIASPSDGDLLQYSSSSGKWEQVATSSVGAQANIVAFDSTVNEDSTGTPSDYASTFTVTGGGSITTSTNTLTIPAGVFVLQTLGYIFQSTASTAPYNSDDIEIRLINNTGTVLATSVEKSVTAAGGKFFFGFNTHFTLASQTVCRIELDIDDSEGLLTSYQLPPMLFLKIS
;
A
#
# COMPACT_ATOMS: atom_id res chain seq x y z
N MET A 1 25.74 0.54 6.96
CA MET A 1 25.44 1.95 7.30
C MET A 1 26.76 2.69 7.27
N PRO A 2 26.89 3.80 6.52
CA PRO A 2 28.10 4.61 6.57
C PRO A 2 28.30 5.07 8.02
N THR A 3 29.41 4.69 8.64
CA THR A 3 29.86 5.26 9.91
C THR A 3 30.44 6.63 9.59
N TRP A 4 29.59 7.64 9.65
CA TRP A 4 30.01 9.02 9.58
C TRP A 4 30.25 9.56 11.01
N PRO A 5 31.37 10.25 11.27
CA PRO A 5 32.56 10.41 10.40
C PRO A 5 33.35 9.10 10.23
N SER A 6 34.07 8.97 9.10
CA SER A 6 34.86 7.78 8.78
C SER A 6 36.08 7.59 9.71
N GLY A 7 36.34 8.57 10.56
CA GLY A 7 37.37 8.57 11.60
C GLY A 7 36.90 9.17 12.92
N SER A 8 37.87 9.56 13.76
CA SER A 8 37.57 10.20 15.04
C SER A 8 37.18 11.67 14.86
N LYS A 9 36.37 12.18 15.79
CA LYS A 9 36.13 13.63 15.94
C LYS A 9 37.48 14.34 16.10
N ALA A 10 37.69 15.45 15.38
CA ALA A 10 38.87 16.28 15.55
C ALA A 10 38.97 16.79 17.00
N SER A 11 40.19 16.85 17.55
CA SER A 11 40.41 17.44 18.87
C SER A 11 40.31 18.97 18.79
N THR A 12 40.03 19.60 19.93
CA THR A 12 40.11 21.06 20.06
C THR A 12 41.34 21.52 20.84
N SER A 13 42.12 20.61 21.41
CA SER A 13 43.21 20.91 22.37
C SER A 13 44.39 21.70 21.82
N ASN A 14 44.50 21.86 20.50
CA ASN A 14 45.56 22.68 19.87
C ASN A 14 45.00 23.86 19.07
N VAL A 15 43.71 24.17 19.22
CA VAL A 15 43.01 25.24 18.49
C VAL A 15 42.10 26.06 19.40
N ASP A 16 42.35 26.06 20.71
CA ASP A 16 41.49 26.65 21.73
C ASP A 16 42.16 27.74 22.57
N SER A 17 43.47 27.96 22.41
CA SER A 17 44.23 28.99 23.12
C SER A 17 45.10 29.84 22.18
N PRO A 18 45.28 31.15 22.47
CA PRO A 18 46.20 32.00 21.72
C PRO A 18 47.68 31.59 21.85
N THR A 19 48.02 30.73 22.81
CA THR A 19 49.38 30.20 22.99
C THR A 19 49.65 28.91 22.21
N ASP A 20 48.66 28.38 21.49
CA ASP A 20 48.79 27.10 20.78
C ASP A 20 49.79 27.20 19.63
N SER A 21 50.56 26.11 19.47
CA SER A 21 51.47 26.00 18.35
C SER A 21 50.70 25.74 17.06
N ILE A 22 50.96 26.56 16.04
CA ILE A 22 50.46 26.35 14.68
C ILE A 22 50.79 24.93 14.20
N THR A 23 51.95 24.38 14.57
CA THR A 23 52.36 23.04 14.14
C THR A 23 51.43 21.96 14.67
N SER A 24 51.03 22.06 15.95
CA SER A 24 50.12 21.10 16.58
C SER A 24 48.68 21.27 16.07
N ALA A 25 48.25 22.51 15.83
CA ALA A 25 46.93 22.84 15.29
C ALA A 25 46.64 22.20 13.92
N ARG A 26 47.67 21.99 13.08
CA ARG A 26 47.51 21.48 11.71
C ARG A 26 46.80 20.12 11.65
N ALA A 27 47.11 19.21 12.58
CA ALA A 27 46.51 17.89 12.60
C ALA A 27 44.99 17.95 12.87
N ASP A 28 44.59 18.78 13.83
CA ASP A 28 43.18 18.96 14.19
C ASP A 28 42.38 19.63 13.06
N ILE A 29 42.97 20.66 12.44
CA ILE A 29 42.37 21.34 11.28
C ILE A 29 42.21 20.36 10.11
N GLN A 30 43.24 19.57 9.81
CA GLN A 30 43.20 18.58 8.73
C GLN A 30 42.14 17.49 8.97
N GLN A 31 42.01 17.01 10.22
CA GLN A 31 40.97 16.05 10.56
C GLN A 31 39.57 16.65 10.39
N ASN A 32 39.38 17.90 10.78
CA ASN A 32 38.09 18.57 10.60
C ASN A 32 37.74 18.73 9.12
N ILE A 33 38.70 19.13 8.28
CA ILE A 33 38.51 19.21 6.82
C ILE A 33 38.15 17.84 6.25
N SER A 34 38.84 16.78 6.67
CA SER A 34 38.57 15.41 6.21
C SER A 34 37.15 14.98 6.62
N ASN A 35 36.77 15.22 7.88
CA ASN A 35 35.43 14.92 8.37
C ASN A 35 34.33 15.68 7.61
N VAL A 36 34.59 16.93 7.20
CA VAL A 36 33.64 17.72 6.40
C VAL A 36 33.54 17.19 4.97
N ASN A 37 34.65 16.81 4.34
CA ASN A 37 34.62 16.19 3.03
C ASN A 37 33.85 14.86 3.05
N ASP A 38 34.03 14.04 4.09
CA ASP A 38 33.26 12.80 4.26
C ASP A 38 31.74 13.05 4.36
N ILE A 39 31.32 14.14 5.01
CA ILE A 39 29.90 14.56 5.04
C ILE A 39 29.44 14.80 3.61
N ILE A 40 30.15 15.68 2.90
CA ILE A 40 29.79 16.10 1.55
C ILE A 40 29.71 14.88 0.62
N ASP A 41 30.65 13.95 0.73
CA ASP A 41 30.71 12.76 -0.11
C ASP A 41 29.61 11.73 0.20
N THR A 42 29.06 11.75 1.41
CA THR A 42 27.96 10.88 1.87
C THR A 42 26.61 11.26 1.27
N PHE A 43 26.43 12.52 0.85
CA PHE A 43 25.19 13.02 0.29
C PHE A 43 25.30 13.22 -1.22
N ASN A 44 24.35 12.68 -1.97
CA ASN A 44 24.17 12.97 -3.40
C ASN A 44 22.87 13.76 -3.57
N ILE A 45 22.91 15.05 -3.21
CA ILE A 45 21.76 15.95 -3.18
C ILE A 45 22.14 17.21 -3.93
N ALA A 46 21.50 17.48 -5.07
CA ALA A 46 21.82 18.66 -5.87
C ALA A 46 20.91 19.86 -5.53
N SER A 47 19.60 19.65 -5.48
CA SER A 47 18.60 20.70 -5.23
C SER A 47 17.29 20.05 -4.77
N PRO A 48 17.13 19.82 -3.45
CA PRO A 48 15.91 19.22 -2.92
C PRO A 48 14.74 20.17 -3.13
N SER A 49 13.64 19.64 -3.64
CA SER A 49 12.36 20.33 -3.68
C SER A 49 11.59 20.09 -2.38
N ASP A 50 10.63 20.95 -2.07
CA ASP A 50 9.72 20.69 -0.97
C ASP A 50 8.97 19.36 -1.19
N GLY A 51 8.90 18.54 -0.16
CA GLY A 51 8.33 17.19 -0.24
C GLY A 51 9.24 16.12 -0.84
N ASP A 52 10.55 16.35 -1.00
CA ASP A 52 11.52 15.26 -1.25
C ASP A 52 11.97 14.61 0.08
N LEU A 53 12.31 13.32 0.02
CA LEU A 53 12.92 12.57 1.13
C LEU A 53 14.39 12.26 0.84
N LEU A 54 15.11 11.91 1.89
CA LEU A 54 16.44 11.31 1.80
C LEU A 54 16.33 9.80 2.05
N GLN A 55 16.77 9.02 1.08
CA GLN A 55 16.82 7.55 1.19
C GLN A 55 18.25 7.07 1.00
N TYR A 56 18.67 6.13 1.84
CA TYR A 56 19.97 5.49 1.68
C TYR A 56 19.92 4.52 0.50
N SER A 57 20.80 4.73 -0.48
CA SER A 57 20.94 3.90 -1.66
C SER A 57 22.10 2.94 -1.47
N SER A 58 21.80 1.64 -1.38
CA SER A 58 22.84 0.61 -1.21
C SER A 58 23.70 0.43 -2.47
N SER A 59 23.21 0.87 -3.63
CA SER A 59 23.93 0.79 -4.91
C SER A 59 25.00 1.88 -5.03
N SER A 60 24.69 3.12 -4.64
CA SER A 60 25.67 4.22 -4.62
C SER A 60 26.43 4.34 -3.31
N GLY A 61 25.92 3.72 -2.23
CA GLY A 61 26.45 3.84 -0.88
C GLY A 61 26.20 5.21 -0.24
N LYS A 62 25.31 6.04 -0.81
CA LYS A 62 25.07 7.43 -0.43
C LYS A 62 23.61 7.67 -0.03
N TRP A 63 23.36 8.79 0.66
CA TRP A 63 22.01 9.31 0.81
C TRP A 63 21.61 10.08 -0.46
N GLU A 64 20.51 9.66 -1.06
CA GLU A 64 20.00 10.22 -2.31
C GLU A 64 18.67 10.92 -2.06
N GLN A 65 18.46 12.01 -2.80
CA GLN A 65 17.18 12.67 -2.90
C GLN A 65 16.21 11.77 -3.69
N VAL A 66 15.05 11.52 -3.11
CA VAL A 66 13.98 10.74 -3.73
C VAL A 66 12.65 11.46 -3.51
N ALA A 67 11.84 11.54 -4.55
CA ALA A 67 10.50 12.13 -4.43
C ALA A 67 9.69 11.33 -3.40
N THR A 68 8.94 11.99 -2.51
CA THR A 68 8.01 11.30 -1.58
C THR A 68 7.08 10.32 -2.30
N SER A 69 6.66 10.62 -3.53
CA SER A 69 5.85 9.74 -4.37
C SER A 69 6.52 8.40 -4.73
N SER A 70 7.86 8.33 -4.63
CA SER A 70 8.64 7.12 -4.88
C SER A 70 8.90 6.29 -3.62
N VAL A 71 8.64 6.85 -2.43
CA VAL A 71 8.96 6.24 -1.14
C VAL A 71 7.70 6.14 -0.29
N GLY A 72 7.10 4.97 -0.27
CA GLY A 72 5.96 4.72 0.61
C GLY A 72 5.01 3.71 0.02
N ALA A 73 4.33 3.02 0.92
CA ALA A 73 3.29 2.11 0.54
C ALA A 73 2.20 2.87 -0.22
N GLN A 74 2.06 2.61 -1.52
CA GLN A 74 1.04 3.24 -2.34
C GLN A 74 -0.31 2.65 -1.95
N ALA A 75 -1.06 3.41 -1.15
CA ALA A 75 -2.43 3.09 -0.79
C ALA A 75 -3.37 3.55 -1.91
N ASN A 76 -4.20 2.63 -2.38
CA ASN A 76 -5.32 2.92 -3.27
C ASN A 76 -6.58 2.46 -2.57
N ILE A 77 -7.58 3.32 -2.52
CA ILE A 77 -8.95 2.95 -2.13
C ILE A 77 -9.73 2.75 -3.42
N VAL A 78 -10.16 1.52 -3.67
CA VAL A 78 -11.08 1.15 -4.75
C VAL A 78 -12.49 1.16 -4.17
N ALA A 79 -13.30 2.14 -4.56
CA ALA A 79 -14.70 2.23 -4.23
C ALA A 79 -15.58 1.71 -5.38
N PHE A 80 -16.72 1.13 -5.02
CA PHE A 80 -17.71 0.59 -5.93
C PHE A 80 -18.82 1.63 -6.10
N ASP A 81 -19.07 2.05 -7.34
CA ASP A 81 -19.96 3.18 -7.67
C ASP A 81 -21.42 2.75 -7.90
N SER A 82 -21.69 1.44 -7.91
CA SER A 82 -23.02 0.91 -8.11
C SER A 82 -23.39 -0.17 -7.09
N THR A 83 -24.68 -0.21 -6.78
CA THR A 83 -25.31 -1.39 -6.18
C THR A 83 -25.34 -2.48 -7.22
N VAL A 84 -24.96 -3.69 -6.81
CA VAL A 84 -25.04 -4.86 -7.66
C VAL A 84 -26.41 -5.49 -7.43
N ASN A 85 -27.18 -5.64 -8.51
CA ASN A 85 -28.49 -6.30 -8.49
C ASN A 85 -28.31 -7.71 -9.02
N GLU A 86 -28.92 -8.70 -8.36
CA GLU A 86 -28.90 -10.06 -8.86
C GLU A 86 -29.49 -10.13 -10.28
N ASP A 87 -28.78 -10.79 -11.19
CA ASP A 87 -29.42 -11.26 -12.42
C ASP A 87 -30.48 -12.31 -12.05
N SER A 88 -31.71 -12.05 -12.50
CA SER A 88 -32.91 -12.89 -12.38
C SER A 88 -32.76 -14.36 -12.86
N THR A 89 -31.60 -14.75 -13.37
CA THR A 89 -31.29 -16.09 -13.86
C THR A 89 -30.65 -17.01 -12.81
N GLY A 90 -30.34 -16.52 -11.61
CA GLY A 90 -29.78 -17.33 -10.52
C GLY A 90 -28.33 -17.78 -10.79
N THR A 91 -27.62 -17.06 -11.66
CA THR A 91 -26.19 -17.28 -11.90
C THR A 91 -25.41 -16.24 -11.10
N PRO A 92 -24.76 -16.60 -9.97
CA PRO A 92 -24.06 -15.64 -9.12
C PRO A 92 -22.73 -15.27 -9.78
N SER A 93 -22.73 -14.27 -10.65
CA SER A 93 -21.49 -13.65 -11.13
C SER A 93 -21.74 -12.21 -11.54
N ASP A 94 -22.25 -11.39 -10.62
CA ASP A 94 -22.41 -9.98 -10.93
C ASP A 94 -21.10 -9.23 -10.69
N TYR A 95 -20.61 -8.63 -11.77
CA TYR A 95 -19.41 -7.82 -11.76
C TYR A 95 -19.75 -6.41 -11.26
N ALA A 96 -18.90 -5.86 -10.41
CA ALA A 96 -18.90 -4.43 -10.14
C ALA A 96 -18.82 -3.63 -11.45
N SER A 97 -19.86 -2.86 -11.79
CA SER A 97 -19.98 -2.24 -13.11
C SER A 97 -18.99 -1.09 -13.32
N THR A 98 -18.61 -0.40 -12.24
CA THR A 98 -17.69 0.74 -12.27
C THR A 98 -16.92 0.87 -10.95
N PHE A 99 -15.64 1.20 -11.07
CA PHE A 99 -14.73 1.45 -9.94
C PHE A 99 -14.30 2.92 -9.91
N THR A 100 -14.27 3.50 -8.73
CA THR A 100 -13.57 4.77 -8.48
C THR A 100 -12.33 4.47 -7.65
N VAL A 101 -11.14 4.82 -8.15
CA VAL A 101 -9.91 4.75 -7.35
C VAL A 101 -9.58 6.13 -6.78
N THR A 102 -9.40 6.19 -5.48
CA THR A 102 -8.87 7.35 -4.77
C THR A 102 -7.57 6.98 -4.08
N GLY A 103 -6.55 7.84 -4.14
CA GLY A 103 -5.26 7.61 -3.50
C GLY A 103 -4.11 8.02 -4.40
N GLY A 104 -2.90 8.06 -3.84
CA GLY A 104 -1.67 8.42 -4.55
C GLY A 104 -1.00 7.23 -5.25
N GLY A 105 -1.71 6.12 -5.46
CA GLY A 105 -1.13 4.89 -5.95
C GLY A 105 -1.27 4.66 -7.46
N SER A 106 -0.60 3.62 -7.94
CA SER A 106 -0.48 3.27 -9.36
C SER A 106 -1.58 2.32 -9.88
N ILE A 107 -2.64 2.07 -9.11
CA ILE A 107 -3.77 1.25 -9.59
C ILE A 107 -4.67 2.12 -10.46
N THR A 108 -4.92 1.69 -11.69
CA THR A 108 -5.86 2.36 -12.60
C THR A 108 -7.12 1.53 -12.79
N THR A 109 -8.24 2.17 -13.10
CA THR A 109 -9.51 1.49 -13.34
C THR A 109 -9.92 1.58 -14.80
N SER A 110 -10.67 0.58 -15.25
CA SER A 110 -11.55 0.67 -16.41
C SER A 110 -12.89 0.04 -16.04
N THR A 111 -13.85 0.01 -16.97
CA THR A 111 -15.11 -0.71 -16.75
C THR A 111 -14.83 -2.16 -16.33
N ASN A 112 -15.37 -2.57 -15.20
CA ASN A 112 -15.27 -3.91 -14.60
C ASN A 112 -13.85 -4.43 -14.33
N THR A 113 -12.80 -3.61 -14.47
CA THR A 113 -11.42 -4.06 -14.26
C THR A 113 -10.54 -3.05 -13.53
N LEU A 114 -9.56 -3.59 -12.80
CA LEU A 114 -8.43 -2.90 -12.17
C LEU A 114 -7.16 -3.28 -12.91
N THR A 115 -6.27 -2.33 -13.17
CA THR A 115 -4.90 -2.64 -13.59
C THR A 115 -3.99 -2.39 -12.40
N ILE A 116 -3.41 -3.47 -11.87
CA ILE A 116 -2.55 -3.44 -10.68
C ILE A 116 -1.10 -3.65 -11.13
N PRO A 117 -0.14 -2.79 -10.77
CA PRO A 117 1.26 -2.97 -11.16
C PRO A 117 1.91 -4.15 -10.41
N ALA A 118 3.10 -4.53 -10.85
CA ALA A 118 3.91 -5.49 -10.10
C ALA A 118 4.21 -4.99 -8.67
N GLY A 119 4.30 -5.93 -7.73
CA GLY A 119 4.58 -5.64 -6.33
C GLY A 119 3.92 -6.62 -5.36
N VAL A 120 4.17 -6.41 -4.08
CA VAL A 120 3.50 -7.11 -2.97
C VAL A 120 2.42 -6.19 -2.41
N PHE A 121 1.23 -6.71 -2.22
CA PHE A 121 0.06 -5.96 -1.79
C PHE A 121 -0.60 -6.61 -0.58
N VAL A 122 -1.17 -5.74 0.26
CA VAL A 122 -2.19 -6.11 1.25
C VAL A 122 -3.52 -5.57 0.76
N LEU A 123 -4.52 -6.45 0.67
CA LEU A 123 -5.90 -6.08 0.36
C LEU A 123 -6.75 -6.13 1.63
N GLN A 124 -7.44 -5.03 1.90
CA GLN A 124 -8.33 -4.87 3.04
C GLN A 124 -9.68 -4.26 2.64
N THR A 125 -10.76 -4.71 3.26
CA THR A 125 -12.11 -4.13 3.12
C THR A 125 -12.30 -3.02 4.15
N LEU A 126 -12.88 -1.91 3.71
CA LEU A 126 -13.13 -0.72 4.51
C LEU A 126 -14.63 -0.54 4.79
N GLY A 127 -15.27 -1.54 5.40
CA GLY A 127 -16.67 -1.41 5.82
C GLY A 127 -17.49 -2.70 5.77
N TYR A 128 -18.81 -2.51 5.77
CA TYR A 128 -19.82 -3.57 5.76
C TYR A 128 -20.37 -3.76 4.34
N ILE A 129 -20.78 -5.00 4.03
CA ILE A 129 -21.18 -5.42 2.67
C ILE A 129 -22.71 -5.49 2.49
N PHE A 130 -23.46 -5.55 3.59
CA PHE A 130 -24.88 -5.90 3.51
C PHE A 130 -25.78 -4.99 4.35
N GLN A 131 -26.90 -4.61 3.74
CA GLN A 131 -28.12 -4.21 4.41
C GLN A 131 -29.28 -4.97 3.74
N SER A 132 -29.67 -6.12 4.29
CA SER A 132 -30.92 -6.78 3.90
C SER A 132 -32.07 -5.87 4.29
N THR A 133 -32.78 -5.30 3.31
CA THR A 133 -33.99 -4.51 3.54
C THR A 133 -35.26 -5.37 3.64
N ALA A 134 -35.19 -6.66 3.30
CA ALA A 134 -36.38 -7.48 3.05
C ALA A 134 -36.60 -8.69 3.99
N SER A 135 -35.56 -9.24 4.63
CA SER A 135 -35.72 -10.47 5.42
C SER A 135 -35.79 -10.22 6.92
N THR A 136 -36.88 -10.67 7.55
CA THR A 136 -37.01 -10.83 9.01
C THR A 136 -36.47 -12.18 9.50
N ALA A 137 -36.11 -13.09 8.59
CA ALA A 137 -35.59 -14.41 8.91
C ALA A 137 -34.06 -14.38 9.00
N PRO A 138 -33.44 -15.11 9.96
CA PRO A 138 -32.00 -15.29 10.00
C PRO A 138 -31.56 -16.02 8.73
N TYR A 139 -30.67 -15.38 7.98
CA TYR A 139 -30.06 -15.93 6.79
C TYR A 139 -28.87 -16.81 7.21
N ASN A 140 -28.78 -18.02 6.70
CA ASN A 140 -27.60 -18.87 6.87
C ASN A 140 -27.00 -19.09 5.48
N SER A 141 -26.38 -18.07 4.88
CA SER A 141 -25.48 -18.39 3.77
C SER A 141 -24.32 -19.17 4.33
N ASP A 142 -24.04 -20.31 3.71
CA ASP A 142 -23.00 -21.19 4.21
C ASP A 142 -21.61 -20.58 4.02
N ASP A 143 -21.41 -19.73 3.01
CA ASP A 143 -20.19 -18.94 2.79
C ASP A 143 -20.47 -17.68 1.94
N ILE A 144 -19.80 -16.56 2.26
CA ILE A 144 -19.69 -15.39 1.37
C ILE A 144 -18.22 -15.22 1.02
N GLU A 145 -17.92 -15.12 -0.27
CA GLU A 145 -16.56 -15.03 -0.77
C GLU A 145 -16.37 -13.79 -1.64
N ILE A 146 -15.28 -13.04 -1.41
CA ILE A 146 -14.82 -12.04 -2.39
C ILE A 146 -13.47 -12.50 -2.95
N ARG A 147 -13.37 -12.47 -4.27
CA ARG A 147 -12.20 -12.90 -5.02
C ARG A 147 -11.62 -11.73 -5.81
N LEU A 148 -10.30 -11.58 -5.75
CA LEU A 148 -9.54 -10.84 -6.75
C LEU A 148 -9.11 -11.82 -7.83
N ILE A 149 -9.56 -11.64 -9.05
CA ILE A 149 -9.36 -12.60 -10.15
C ILE A 149 -8.64 -11.88 -11.28
N ASN A 150 -7.59 -12.49 -11.82
CA ASN A 150 -6.92 -11.93 -13.00
C ASN A 150 -7.77 -12.15 -14.28
N ASN A 151 -7.35 -11.53 -15.38
CA ASN A 151 -7.99 -11.69 -16.69
C ASN A 151 -7.95 -13.12 -17.27
N THR A 152 -7.14 -14.03 -16.71
CA THR A 152 -7.12 -15.46 -17.09
C THR A 152 -8.05 -16.32 -16.22
N GLY A 153 -8.78 -15.72 -15.27
CA GLY A 153 -9.68 -16.45 -14.36
C GLY A 153 -9.00 -17.05 -13.14
N THR A 154 -7.71 -16.78 -12.91
CA THR A 154 -6.99 -17.23 -11.73
C THR A 154 -7.30 -16.35 -10.53
N VAL A 155 -7.69 -16.96 -9.41
CA VAL A 155 -7.90 -16.27 -8.13
C VAL A 155 -6.54 -15.89 -7.53
N LEU A 156 -6.31 -14.59 -7.37
CA LEU A 156 -5.08 -14.01 -6.81
C LEU A 156 -5.17 -13.79 -5.31
N ALA A 157 -6.37 -13.48 -4.82
CA ALA A 157 -6.68 -13.34 -3.40
C ALA A 157 -8.16 -13.72 -3.19
N THR A 158 -8.45 -14.37 -2.08
CA THR A 158 -9.80 -14.71 -1.66
C THR A 158 -9.94 -14.50 -0.16
N SER A 159 -11.10 -14.02 0.28
CA SER A 159 -11.54 -14.19 1.67
C SER A 159 -12.90 -14.83 1.66
N VAL A 160 -13.03 -15.87 2.46
CA VAL A 160 -14.28 -16.56 2.74
C VAL A 160 -14.64 -16.25 4.18
N GLU A 161 -15.84 -15.73 4.40
CA GLU A 161 -16.39 -15.62 5.75
C GLU A 161 -17.73 -16.31 5.85
N LYS A 162 -17.89 -17.09 6.91
CA LYS A 162 -19.16 -17.71 7.27
C LYS A 162 -20.05 -16.65 7.89
N SER A 163 -21.19 -16.39 7.27
CA SER A 163 -22.15 -15.41 7.78
C SER A 163 -22.79 -15.93 9.08
N VAL A 164 -22.91 -15.07 10.10
CA VAL A 164 -23.75 -15.33 11.28
C VAL A 164 -24.74 -14.18 11.37
N THR A 165 -25.98 -14.42 10.92
CA THR A 165 -26.99 -13.36 10.86
C THR A 165 -27.74 -13.21 12.17
N ALA A 166 -27.77 -11.98 12.71
CA ALA A 166 -28.91 -11.49 13.48
C ALA A 166 -29.80 -10.67 12.53
N ALA A 167 -31.13 -10.74 12.67
CA ALA A 167 -32.08 -10.03 11.81
C ALA A 167 -31.74 -8.52 11.71
N GLY A 168 -31.61 -7.99 10.48
CA GLY A 168 -31.20 -6.60 10.23
C GLY A 168 -29.71 -6.30 10.51
N GLY A 169 -28.88 -7.32 10.71
CA GLY A 169 -27.46 -7.19 10.99
C GLY A 169 -26.64 -6.70 9.80
N LYS A 170 -25.64 -5.87 10.09
CA LYS A 170 -24.54 -5.56 9.17
C LYS A 170 -23.47 -6.61 9.34
N PHE A 171 -22.93 -7.13 8.24
CA PHE A 171 -21.80 -8.06 8.27
C PHE A 171 -20.50 -7.29 8.06
N PHE A 172 -19.50 -7.62 8.85
CA PHE A 172 -18.15 -7.11 8.71
C PHE A 172 -17.34 -8.17 8.00
N PHE A 173 -16.64 -7.78 6.94
CA PHE A 173 -15.63 -8.61 6.32
C PHE A 173 -14.28 -8.05 6.70
N GLY A 174 -13.40 -8.91 7.23
CA GLY A 174 -12.00 -8.63 7.45
C GLY A 174 -11.17 -9.19 6.32
N PHE A 175 -11.07 -8.49 5.19
CA PHE A 175 -10.02 -8.80 4.23
C PHE A 175 -8.68 -8.37 4.83
N ASN A 176 -7.76 -9.32 4.94
CA ASN A 176 -6.35 -9.04 5.17
C ASN A 176 -5.53 -10.07 4.40
N THR A 177 -5.59 -9.98 3.07
CA THR A 177 -4.92 -10.94 2.19
C THR A 177 -3.66 -10.32 1.61
N HIS A 178 -2.57 -11.08 1.68
CA HIS A 178 -1.30 -10.71 1.08
C HIS A 178 -1.18 -11.42 -0.26
N PHE A 179 -0.88 -10.67 -1.33
CA PHE A 179 -0.64 -11.26 -2.65
C PHE A 179 0.53 -10.57 -3.35
N THR A 180 1.17 -11.28 -4.27
CA THR A 180 2.31 -10.78 -5.04
C THR A 180 2.01 -10.88 -6.52
N LEU A 181 2.28 -9.80 -7.25
CA LEU A 181 2.19 -9.75 -8.71
C LEU A 181 3.60 -9.60 -9.29
N ALA A 182 4.02 -10.58 -10.10
CA ALA A 182 5.32 -10.54 -10.78
C ALA A 182 5.36 -9.51 -11.92
N SER A 183 4.20 -9.14 -12.46
CA SER A 183 4.05 -8.16 -13.52
C SER A 183 2.76 -7.37 -13.32
N GLN A 184 2.61 -6.26 -14.06
CA GLN A 184 1.32 -5.59 -14.17
C GLN A 184 0.24 -6.60 -14.60
N THR A 185 -0.89 -6.61 -13.88
CA THR A 185 -1.96 -7.57 -14.06
C THR A 185 -3.29 -6.84 -14.13
N VAL A 186 -4.12 -7.22 -15.09
CA VAL A 186 -5.51 -6.78 -15.15
C VAL A 186 -6.34 -7.75 -14.33
N CYS A 187 -7.09 -7.22 -13.38
CA CYS A 187 -7.90 -7.96 -12.43
C CYS A 187 -9.34 -7.48 -12.46
N ARG A 188 -10.24 -8.29 -11.94
CA ARG A 188 -11.60 -7.94 -11.54
C ARG A 188 -11.81 -8.37 -10.10
N ILE A 189 -12.84 -7.82 -9.49
CA ILE A 189 -13.29 -8.22 -8.16
C ILE A 189 -14.64 -8.89 -8.33
N GLU A 190 -14.78 -10.06 -7.75
CA GLU A 190 -15.97 -10.90 -7.83
C GLU A 190 -16.47 -11.13 -6.41
N LEU A 191 -17.77 -10.94 -6.21
CA LEU A 191 -18.47 -11.35 -5.00
C LEU A 191 -19.26 -12.60 -5.34
N ASP A 192 -19.00 -13.67 -4.63
CA ASP A 192 -19.70 -14.93 -4.71
C ASP A 192 -20.49 -15.11 -3.42
N ILE A 193 -21.81 -15.09 -3.55
CA ILE A 193 -22.72 -15.31 -2.43
C ILE A 193 -23.56 -16.52 -2.80
N ASP A 194 -23.53 -17.53 -1.94
CA ASP A 194 -24.51 -18.61 -2.02
C ASP A 194 -25.87 -18.09 -1.53
N ASP A 195 -26.75 -17.75 -2.49
CA ASP A 195 -28.16 -17.45 -2.25
C ASP A 195 -29.08 -18.54 -2.79
N SER A 196 -28.87 -19.75 -2.27
CA SER A 196 -29.77 -20.88 -2.50
C SER A 196 -31.24 -20.60 -2.15
N GLU A 197 -31.52 -19.58 -1.33
CA GLU A 197 -32.87 -19.25 -0.85
C GLU A 197 -33.52 -18.06 -1.60
N GLY A 198 -32.79 -17.36 -2.46
CA GLY A 198 -33.27 -16.20 -3.24
C GLY A 198 -33.74 -15.04 -2.37
N LEU A 199 -33.12 -14.83 -1.21
CA LEU A 199 -33.51 -13.81 -0.23
C LEU A 199 -32.74 -12.49 -0.39
N LEU A 200 -31.68 -12.47 -1.18
CA LEU A 200 -30.87 -11.29 -1.45
C LEU A 200 -31.38 -10.58 -2.70
N THR A 201 -31.75 -9.31 -2.53
CA THR A 201 -32.34 -8.51 -3.62
C THR A 201 -31.41 -7.42 -4.13
N SER A 202 -30.42 -7.03 -3.31
CA SER A 202 -29.38 -6.08 -3.68
C SER A 202 -28.25 -6.11 -2.66
N TYR A 203 -27.03 -5.84 -3.11
CA TYR A 203 -25.87 -5.69 -2.25
C TYR A 203 -24.92 -4.61 -2.78
N GLN A 204 -24.10 -4.06 -1.89
CA GLN A 204 -23.08 -3.09 -2.26
C GLN A 204 -21.74 -3.55 -1.71
N LEU A 205 -20.76 -3.68 -2.61
CA LEU A 205 -19.40 -4.00 -2.20
C LEU A 205 -18.78 -2.83 -1.41
N PRO A 206 -18.09 -3.12 -0.30
CA PRO A 206 -17.47 -2.10 0.52
C PRO A 206 -16.26 -1.56 -0.22
N PRO A 207 -15.83 -0.31 0.03
CA PRO A 207 -14.54 0.16 -0.49
C PRO A 207 -13.41 -0.77 -0.05
N MET A 208 -12.39 -0.94 -0.89
CA MET A 208 -11.23 -1.76 -0.58
C MET A 208 -9.94 -0.96 -0.63
N LEU A 209 -9.10 -1.16 0.38
CA LEU A 209 -7.75 -0.64 0.47
C LEU A 209 -6.77 -1.64 -0.14
N PHE A 210 -6.05 -1.20 -1.16
CA PHE A 210 -4.87 -1.86 -1.71
C PHE A 210 -3.63 -1.11 -1.21
N LEU A 211 -2.87 -1.74 -0.33
CA LEU A 211 -1.61 -1.20 0.18
C LEU A 211 -0.45 -1.93 -0.47
N LYS A 212 0.29 -1.27 -1.37
CA LYS A 212 1.54 -1.82 -1.91
C LYS A 212 2.62 -1.76 -0.83
N ILE A 213 3.20 -2.88 -0.42
CA ILE A 213 4.21 -2.93 0.66
C ILE A 213 5.64 -3.16 0.14
N SER A 214 5.81 -3.55 -1.13
CA SER A 214 7.10 -3.55 -1.86
C SER A 214 6.92 -3.61 -3.37
#